data_AF-A0A0D0IMM0-F1
#
_entry.id   AF-A0A0D0IMM0-F1
#
_cell.length_a   1.000
_cell.length_b   1.000
_cell.length_c   1.000
_cell.angle_alpha   90.00
_cell.angle_beta   90.00
_cell.angle_gamma   90.00
#
_symmetry.space_group_name_H-M   'P 1'
#
loop_
_entity.id
_entity.type
_entity.pdbx_description
1 polymer ?
#
loop_
_entity_poly.entity_id
_entity_poly.type
_entity_poly.pdbx_seq_one_letter_code
_entity_poly.pdbx_strand_id
1 'polypeptide(L)'
;MDLLASNDSPLNRYGSLEEALVHRRAPVENRVFLRTLLNRMPIERLVRADGGITVVRSDDAPDILVRKGYTVGFQTEEEIIAVVGSEAERWESKRKPGTWAVDHPVGGRGPIIEAEELAAERGPVKPARGAKRVAKPKAEPKVKKPVVQERVQPVCPNCFMLMALSGVCGNCS
;
A
#
# COMPACT_ATOMS: atom_id res chain seq x y z
N MET A 1 -18.52 -16.53 -12.21
CA MET A 1 -18.82 -16.84 -10.80
C MET A 1 -17.96 -18.04 -10.42
N ASP A 2 -16.72 -17.84 -9.95
CA ASP A 2 -15.88 -18.90 -9.31
C ASP A 2 -14.53 -18.34 -8.80
N LEU A 3 -14.55 -17.20 -8.10
CA LEU A 3 -13.33 -16.63 -7.48
C LEU A 3 -13.23 -16.90 -5.97
N LEU A 4 -14.24 -17.55 -5.38
CA LEU A 4 -14.25 -17.88 -3.95
C LEU A 4 -13.56 -19.22 -3.64
N ALA A 5 -13.42 -20.13 -4.63
CA ALA A 5 -12.82 -21.45 -4.42
C ALA A 5 -11.28 -21.44 -4.30
N SER A 6 -10.60 -20.39 -4.76
CA SER A 6 -9.13 -20.34 -4.75
C SER A 6 -8.53 -20.05 -3.36
N ASN A 7 -9.31 -19.43 -2.46
CA ASN A 7 -8.84 -19.12 -1.10
C ASN A 7 -8.94 -20.30 -0.14
N ASP A 8 -9.64 -21.38 -0.50
CA ASP A 8 -9.80 -22.56 0.35
C ASP A 8 -8.74 -23.64 0.13
N SER A 9 -7.90 -23.48 -0.91
CA SER A 9 -6.83 -24.43 -1.19
C SER A 9 -5.86 -24.56 -0.01
N PRO A 10 -5.53 -25.78 0.45
CA PRO A 10 -4.60 -25.98 1.57
C PRO A 10 -3.21 -25.40 1.29
N LEU A 11 -2.82 -25.27 0.02
CA LEU A 11 -1.58 -24.64 -0.42
C LEU A 11 -1.51 -23.13 -0.08
N ASN A 12 -2.66 -22.47 0.02
CA ASN A 12 -2.75 -21.05 0.35
C ASN A 12 -2.91 -20.82 1.84
N ARG A 13 -2.98 -21.88 2.66
CA ARG A 13 -3.08 -21.77 4.11
C ARG A 13 -1.70 -21.71 4.74
N TYR A 14 -1.62 -21.02 5.87
CA TYR A 14 -0.48 -21.11 6.77
C TYR A 14 -0.76 -22.18 7.82
N GLY A 15 0.26 -22.97 8.18
CA GLY A 15 0.14 -23.96 9.24
C GLY A 15 0.14 -23.32 10.63
N SER A 16 0.70 -22.12 10.77
CA SER A 16 0.68 -21.36 12.02
C SER A 16 0.79 -19.85 11.79
N LEU A 17 0.41 -19.07 12.80
CA LEU A 17 0.62 -17.62 12.80
C LEU A 17 2.10 -17.26 12.67
N GLU A 18 2.97 -17.99 13.37
CA GLU A 18 4.40 -17.72 13.35
C GLU A 18 4.99 -17.90 11.95
N GLU A 19 4.60 -18.98 11.26
CA GLU A 19 4.98 -19.22 9.87
C GLU A 19 4.53 -18.07 8.97
N ALA A 20 3.30 -17.59 9.14
CA ALA A 20 2.74 -16.49 8.35
C ALA A 20 3.54 -15.19 8.54
N LEU A 21 3.86 -14.85 9.79
CA LEU A 21 4.60 -13.63 10.12
C LEU A 21 6.07 -13.68 9.67
N VAL A 22 6.72 -14.84 9.81
CA VAL A 22 8.09 -15.06 9.33
C VAL A 22 8.13 -14.98 7.81
N HIS A 23 7.20 -15.62 7.13
CA HIS A 23 7.10 -15.58 5.67
C HIS A 23 6.93 -14.15 5.15
N ARG A 24 6.18 -13.30 5.87
CA ARG A 24 5.97 -11.88 5.55
C ARG A 24 7.07 -10.95 6.06
N ARG A 25 8.10 -11.48 6.73
CA ARG A 25 9.21 -10.71 7.31
C ARG A 25 8.73 -9.59 8.23
N ALA A 26 7.72 -9.86 9.05
CA ALA A 26 7.22 -8.90 10.02
C ALA A 26 8.31 -8.55 11.06
N PRO A 27 8.47 -7.27 11.46
CA PRO A 27 9.33 -6.87 12.57
C PRO A 27 8.99 -7.62 13.87
N VAL A 28 9.95 -7.73 14.79
CA VAL A 28 9.79 -8.49 16.03
C VAL A 28 8.67 -7.91 16.90
N GLU A 29 8.61 -6.59 17.00
CA GLU A 29 7.58 -5.85 17.75
C GLU A 29 6.20 -6.11 17.15
N ASN A 30 6.09 -6.09 15.82
CA ASN A 30 4.84 -6.40 15.12
C ASN A 30 4.44 -7.87 15.33
N ARG A 31 5.41 -8.79 15.39
CA ARG A 31 5.13 -10.21 15.67
C ARG A 31 4.56 -10.41 17.06
N VAL A 32 5.15 -9.77 18.08
CA VAL A 32 4.65 -9.82 19.46
C VAL A 32 3.25 -9.22 19.54
N PHE A 33 3.05 -8.05 18.94
CA PHE A 33 1.76 -7.38 18.88
C PHE A 33 0.68 -8.25 18.22
N LEU A 34 0.95 -8.76 17.02
CA LEU A 34 0.02 -9.58 16.26
C LEU A 34 -0.27 -10.91 16.97
N ARG A 35 0.71 -11.49 17.66
CA ARG A 35 0.48 -12.70 18.47
C ARG A 35 -0.48 -12.41 19.62
N THR A 36 -0.28 -11.33 20.36
CA THR A 36 -1.18 -10.93 21.45
C THR A 36 -2.58 -10.62 20.94
N LEU A 37 -2.66 -9.90 19.81
CA LEU A 37 -3.91 -9.55 19.14
C LEU A 37 -4.68 -10.80 18.72
N LEU A 38 -4.05 -11.66 17.94
CA LEU A 38 -4.68 -12.81 17.30
C LEU A 38 -4.99 -13.94 18.30
N ASN A 39 -4.18 -14.13 19.35
CA ASN A 39 -4.44 -15.16 20.37
C ASN A 39 -5.70 -14.89 21.21
N ARG A 40 -6.16 -13.64 21.29
CA ARG A 40 -7.37 -13.27 22.04
C ARG A 40 -8.64 -13.36 21.19
N MET A 41 -8.52 -13.73 19.92
CA MET A 41 -9.63 -13.80 18.98
C MET A 41 -9.90 -15.25 18.55
N PRO A 42 -11.17 -15.58 18.25
CA PRO A 42 -11.53 -16.91 17.75
C PRO A 42 -11.11 -17.05 16.27
N ILE A 43 -9.91 -17.61 16.04
CA ILE A 43 -9.35 -17.82 14.71
C ILE A 43 -9.60 -19.25 14.25
N GLU A 44 -10.17 -19.39 13.06
CA GLU A 44 -10.38 -20.69 12.42
C GLU A 44 -9.18 -21.09 11.57
N ARG A 45 -8.72 -20.19 10.70
CA ARG A 45 -7.63 -20.46 9.75
C ARG A 45 -6.93 -19.19 9.27
N LEU A 46 -5.71 -19.37 8.78
CA LEU A 46 -4.85 -18.32 8.24
C LEU A 46 -4.62 -18.57 6.75
N VAL A 47 -4.92 -17.58 5.91
CA VAL A 47 -4.87 -17.68 4.45
C VAL A 47 -3.92 -16.62 3.89
N ARG A 48 -3.15 -16.98 2.87
CA ARG A 48 -2.33 -16.07 2.06
C ARG A 48 -3.24 -15.16 1.24
N ALA A 49 -3.10 -13.85 1.45
CA ALA A 49 -3.79 -12.85 0.66
C ALA A 49 -2.80 -11.96 -0.10
N ASP A 50 -3.27 -11.26 -1.13
CA ASP A 50 -2.45 -10.25 -1.78
C ASP A 50 -2.15 -9.11 -0.78
N GLY A 51 -0.87 -8.75 -0.66
CA GLY A 51 -0.43 -7.74 0.30
C GLY A 51 -0.52 -8.09 1.80
N GLY A 52 -0.91 -9.32 2.18
CA GLY A 52 -1.08 -9.63 3.61
C GLY A 52 -1.45 -11.06 3.99
N ILE A 53 -2.03 -11.21 5.17
CA ILE A 53 -2.57 -12.46 5.70
C ILE A 53 -4.04 -12.23 6.01
N THR A 54 -4.92 -13.04 5.43
CA THR A 54 -6.34 -13.07 5.82
C THR A 54 -6.50 -14.08 6.95
N VAL A 55 -7.05 -13.62 8.06
CA VAL A 55 -7.40 -14.39 9.24
C VAL A 55 -8.90 -14.60 9.19
N VAL A 56 -9.30 -15.85 8.97
CA VAL A 56 -10.71 -16.23 8.99
C VAL A 56 -11.09 -16.56 10.42
N ARG A 57 -12.17 -15.95 10.90
CA ARG A 57 -12.65 -16.11 12.27
C ARG A 57 -13.68 -17.23 12.35
N SER A 58 -13.84 -17.79 13.55
CA SER A 58 -14.81 -18.86 13.81
C SER A 58 -16.17 -18.36 14.32
N ASP A 59 -16.31 -17.07 14.61
CA ASP A 59 -17.46 -16.45 15.28
C ASP A 59 -18.42 -15.74 14.32
N ASP A 60 -18.45 -16.14 13.04
CA ASP A 60 -19.23 -15.53 11.94
C ASP A 60 -18.97 -14.02 11.73
N ALA A 61 -17.97 -13.46 12.41
CA ALA A 61 -17.56 -12.07 12.26
C ALA A 61 -16.74 -11.86 10.97
N PRO A 62 -16.59 -10.60 10.51
CA PRO A 62 -15.79 -10.29 9.32
C PRO A 62 -14.35 -10.79 9.42
N ASP A 63 -13.85 -11.34 8.31
CA ASP A 63 -12.45 -11.74 8.18
C ASP A 63 -11.50 -10.57 8.44
N ILE A 64 -10.45 -10.84 9.21
CA ILE A 64 -9.43 -9.85 9.57
C ILE A 64 -8.30 -9.93 8.54
N LEU A 65 -7.92 -8.80 7.98
CA LEU A 65 -6.80 -8.68 7.04
C LEU A 65 -5.62 -8.01 7.73
N VAL A 66 -4.54 -8.76 7.91
CA VAL A 66 -3.26 -8.27 8.41
C VAL A 66 -2.43 -7.78 7.24
N ARG A 67 -2.23 -6.46 7.15
CA ARG A 67 -1.40 -5.78 6.14
C ARG A 67 -0.06 -5.39 6.74
N LYS A 68 0.83 -4.87 5.89
CA LYS A 68 2.10 -4.31 6.36
C LYS A 68 1.84 -2.98 7.07
N GLY A 69 1.94 -2.97 8.39
CA GLY A 69 1.85 -1.76 9.21
C GLY A 69 0.48 -1.50 9.82
N TYR A 70 -0.55 -2.27 9.47
CA TYR A 70 -1.86 -2.17 10.11
C TYR A 70 -2.68 -3.46 9.91
N THR A 71 -3.70 -3.65 10.74
CA THR A 71 -4.67 -4.74 10.64
C THR A 71 -6.07 -4.16 10.54
N VAL A 72 -6.91 -4.68 9.65
CA VAL A 72 -8.28 -4.20 9.40
C VAL A 72 -9.29 -5.34 9.44
N GLY A 73 -10.54 -5.07 9.82
CA GLY A 73 -11.62 -6.05 9.83
C GLY A 73 -12.28 -6.22 11.19
N PHE A 74 -12.00 -5.33 12.14
CA PHE A 74 -12.69 -5.30 13.43
C PHE A 74 -14.09 -4.71 13.27
N GLN A 75 -15.05 -5.20 14.06
CA GLN A 75 -16.43 -4.70 13.98
C GLN A 75 -16.59 -3.38 14.72
N THR A 76 -15.91 -3.23 15.85
CA THR A 76 -16.01 -2.04 16.70
C THR A 76 -14.64 -1.62 17.23
N GLU A 77 -14.54 -0.38 17.72
CA GLU A 77 -13.31 0.11 18.36
C GLU A 77 -13.04 -0.63 19.68
N GLU A 78 -14.10 -0.96 20.43
CA GLU A 78 -14.03 -1.62 21.72
C GLU A 78 -13.42 -3.02 21.61
N GLU A 79 -13.66 -3.72 20.49
CA GLU A 79 -13.02 -5.00 20.21
C GLU A 79 -11.50 -4.85 20.17
N ILE A 80 -10.99 -3.80 19.52
CA ILE A 80 -9.56 -3.52 19.46
C ILE A 80 -9.04 -3.16 20.85
N ILE A 81 -9.76 -2.33 21.61
CA ILE A 81 -9.36 -1.92 22.96
C ILE A 81 -9.34 -3.13 23.91
N ALA A 82 -10.31 -4.03 23.84
CA ALA A 82 -10.36 -5.24 24.66
C ALA A 82 -9.16 -6.17 24.39
N VAL A 83 -8.71 -6.21 23.13
CA VAL A 83 -7.65 -7.12 22.69
C VAL A 83 -6.25 -6.52 22.86
N VAL A 84 -6.04 -5.26 22.50
CA VAL A 84 -4.72 -4.60 22.44
C VAL A 84 -4.53 -3.59 23.56
N GLY A 85 -5.63 -3.08 24.13
CA GLY A 85 -5.61 -1.91 25.00
C GLY A 85 -5.67 -0.61 24.21
N SER A 86 -5.68 0.50 24.95
CA SER A 86 -5.85 1.84 24.38
C SER A 86 -4.58 2.39 23.71
N GLU A 87 -3.45 1.68 23.80
CA GLU A 87 -2.13 2.17 23.36
C GLU A 87 -1.93 2.18 21.83
N ALA A 88 -2.65 1.34 21.09
CA ALA A 88 -2.53 1.31 19.64
C ALA A 88 -3.47 2.33 18.97
N GLU A 89 -2.99 3.00 17.92
CA GLU A 89 -3.80 3.92 17.12
C GLU A 89 -4.88 3.15 16.35
N ARG A 90 -6.12 3.65 16.42
CA ARG A 90 -7.33 3.03 15.87
C ARG A 90 -8.04 4.00 14.97
N TRP A 91 -8.62 3.49 13.90
CA TRP A 91 -9.28 4.31 12.91
C TRP A 91 -10.28 3.48 12.09
N GLU A 92 -11.29 4.14 11.53
CA GLU A 92 -12.27 3.50 10.66
C GLU A 92 -11.72 3.33 9.24
N SER A 93 -11.84 2.11 8.68
CA SER A 93 -11.40 1.82 7.32
C SER A 93 -12.24 2.60 6.30
N LYS A 94 -11.56 3.28 5.38
CA LYS A 94 -12.17 3.92 4.21
C LYS A 94 -12.46 2.91 3.12
N ARG A 95 -11.71 1.82 3.08
CA ARG A 95 -11.85 0.74 2.08
C ARG A 95 -13.08 -0.12 2.36
N LYS A 96 -13.33 -0.45 3.63
CA LYS A 96 -14.47 -1.26 4.08
C LYS A 96 -15.28 -0.46 5.10
N PRO A 97 -16.34 0.26 4.67
CA PRO A 97 -17.14 1.06 5.57
C PRO A 97 -17.76 0.18 6.66
N GLY A 98 -17.74 0.66 7.91
CA GLY A 98 -18.23 -0.10 9.07
C GLY A 98 -17.23 -1.10 9.65
N THR A 99 -15.96 -1.08 9.20
CA THR A 99 -14.89 -1.85 9.84
C THR A 99 -13.83 -0.94 10.42
N TRP A 100 -13.26 -1.38 11.54
CA TRP A 100 -12.19 -0.71 12.23
C TRP A 100 -10.85 -1.34 11.89
N ALA A 101 -9.81 -0.53 12.00
CA ALA A 101 -8.43 -0.88 11.79
C ALA A 101 -7.55 -0.39 12.95
N VAL A 102 -6.44 -1.10 13.15
CA VAL A 102 -5.44 -0.81 14.17
C VAL A 102 -4.05 -0.76 13.54
N ASP A 103 -3.27 0.22 13.93
CA ASP A 103 -1.90 0.37 13.45
C ASP A 103 -0.93 -0.56 14.21
N HIS A 104 0.07 -1.05 13.48
CA HIS A 104 1.13 -1.84 14.07
C HIS A 104 2.17 -0.92 14.73
N PRO A 105 2.84 -1.36 15.81
CA PRO A 105 3.81 -0.52 16.51
C PRO A 105 4.98 -0.08 15.63
N VAL A 106 5.40 -0.90 14.65
CA VAL A 106 6.42 -0.55 13.67
C VAL A 106 5.79 -0.34 12.30
N GLY A 107 5.90 0.89 11.79
CA GLY A 107 5.38 1.27 10.48
C GLY A 107 3.87 1.58 10.47
N GLY A 108 3.26 1.76 11.64
CA GLY A 108 1.88 2.21 11.84
C GLY A 108 1.60 3.55 11.18
N ARG A 109 1.06 3.48 9.97
CA ARG A 109 0.48 4.60 9.22
C ARG A 109 -0.72 4.10 8.43
N GLY A 110 -1.57 3.29 9.05
CA GLY A 110 -2.67 2.60 8.40
C GLY A 110 -3.56 3.50 7.55
N PRO A 111 -4.00 4.68 8.03
CA PRO A 111 -4.85 5.58 7.24
C PRO A 111 -4.19 6.08 5.95
N ILE A 112 -2.86 6.27 5.99
CA ILE A 112 -2.08 6.74 4.85
C ILE A 112 -1.85 5.58 3.88
N ILE A 113 -1.40 4.42 4.40
CA ILE A 113 -1.14 3.22 3.59
C ILE A 113 -2.41 2.77 2.88
N GLU A 114 -3.55 2.73 3.58
CA GLU A 114 -4.83 2.36 2.96
C GLU A 114 -5.25 3.35 1.88
N ALA A 115 -5.05 4.65 2.10
CA ALA A 115 -5.37 5.68 1.12
C ALA A 115 -4.46 5.59 -0.13
N GLU A 116 -3.17 5.33 0.06
CA GLU A 116 -2.20 5.12 -1.02
C GLU A 116 -2.54 3.87 -1.84
N GLU A 117 -2.86 2.76 -1.17
CA GLU A 117 -3.28 1.53 -1.85
C GLU A 117 -4.59 1.72 -2.62
N LEU A 118 -5.60 2.38 -2.02
CA LEU A 118 -6.85 2.69 -2.71
C LEU A 118 -6.64 3.63 -3.91
N ALA A 119 -5.69 4.57 -3.81
CA ALA A 119 -5.31 5.44 -4.92
C ALA A 119 -4.60 4.66 -6.03
N ALA A 120 -3.73 3.71 -5.70
CA ALA A 120 -3.07 2.85 -6.67
C ALA A 120 -4.09 1.96 -7.43
N GLU A 121 -5.09 1.40 -6.74
CA GLU A 121 -6.15 0.58 -7.35
C GLU A 121 -7.06 1.38 -8.29
N ARG A 122 -7.37 2.63 -7.95
CA ARG A 122 -8.16 3.52 -8.82
C ARG A 122 -7.45 3.88 -10.12
N GLY A 123 -6.15 3.58 -10.22
CA GLY A 123 -5.31 3.93 -11.36
C GLY A 123 -5.15 5.45 -11.52
N PRO A 124 -4.35 5.90 -12.49
CA PRO A 124 -4.24 7.33 -12.78
C PRO A 124 -5.61 7.83 -13.27
N VAL A 125 -6.29 8.62 -12.44
CA VAL A 125 -7.47 9.37 -12.87
C VAL A 125 -7.00 10.29 -13.99
N LYS A 126 -7.31 9.93 -15.24
CA LYS A 126 -7.12 10.83 -16.38
C LYS A 126 -7.84 12.13 -16.02
N PRO A 127 -7.17 13.29 -15.99
CA PRO A 127 -7.86 14.53 -15.69
C PRO A 127 -8.97 14.70 -16.71
N ALA A 128 -10.21 14.76 -16.23
CA ALA A 128 -11.37 15.01 -17.08
C ALA A 128 -11.12 16.33 -17.83
N ARG A 129 -10.82 16.24 -19.12
CA ARG A 129 -10.88 17.38 -20.05
C ARG A 129 -12.33 17.83 -20.11
N GLY A 130 -12.72 18.75 -19.24
CA GLY A 130 -14.14 19.09 -19.13
C GLY A 130 -14.45 20.21 -18.15
N ALA A 131 -13.77 21.34 -18.24
CA ALA A 131 -14.33 22.60 -17.77
C ALA A 131 -14.23 23.62 -18.89
N LYS A 132 -15.35 23.84 -19.59
CA LYS A 132 -15.54 25.01 -20.46
C LYS A 132 -15.24 26.25 -19.62
N ARG A 133 -14.09 26.89 -19.89
CA ARG A 133 -13.76 28.19 -19.31
C ARG A 133 -14.74 29.21 -19.88
N VAL A 134 -15.62 29.71 -19.02
CA VAL A 134 -16.39 30.93 -19.25
C VAL A 134 -15.37 32.08 -19.29
N ALA A 135 -15.40 32.86 -20.37
CA ALA A 135 -14.46 33.95 -20.60
C ALA A 135 -14.75 35.15 -19.68
N LYS A 136 -13.70 35.70 -19.04
CA LYS A 136 -13.60 37.11 -18.61
C LYS A 136 -12.11 37.50 -18.38
N PRO A 137 -11.75 38.80 -18.43
CA PRO A 137 -10.68 39.26 -19.31
C PRO A 137 -9.42 39.73 -18.57
N LYS A 138 -8.30 39.60 -19.30
CA LYS A 138 -7.07 40.40 -19.30
C LYS A 138 -6.62 41.08 -17.99
N ALA A 139 -5.60 40.48 -17.36
CA ALA A 139 -4.60 41.15 -16.53
C ALA A 139 -3.21 40.52 -16.80
N GLU A 140 -2.17 41.32 -16.62
CA GLU A 140 -0.86 41.33 -17.29
C GLU A 140 0.01 40.05 -17.25
N PRO A 141 0.91 39.85 -18.23
CA PRO A 141 1.71 38.64 -18.36
C PRO A 141 2.87 38.62 -17.37
N LYS A 142 2.77 37.81 -16.31
CA LYS A 142 3.92 37.43 -15.49
C LYS A 142 4.81 36.46 -16.26
N VAL A 143 6.03 36.92 -16.56
CA VAL A 143 7.13 36.19 -17.20
C VAL A 143 7.37 34.84 -16.51
N LYS A 144 7.18 33.74 -17.25
CA LYS A 144 7.55 32.40 -16.80
C LYS A 144 9.08 32.25 -16.89
N LYS A 145 9.70 31.76 -15.82
CA LYS A 145 11.11 31.30 -15.85
C LYS A 145 11.23 30.15 -16.86
N PRO A 146 12.27 30.12 -17.72
CA PRO A 146 12.44 29.05 -18.69
C PRO A 146 12.82 27.74 -18.00
N VAL A 147 12.10 26.68 -18.36
CA VAL A 147 12.45 25.29 -18.06
C VAL A 147 13.71 24.94 -18.84
N VAL A 148 14.79 24.66 -18.11
CA VAL A 148 16.03 24.11 -18.66
C VAL A 148 15.71 22.71 -19.18
N GLN A 149 15.71 22.56 -20.51
CA GLN A 149 15.65 21.25 -21.13
C GLN A 149 16.94 20.51 -20.80
N GLU A 150 16.81 19.36 -20.13
CA GLU A 150 17.91 18.46 -19.85
C GLU A 150 18.55 18.01 -21.18
N ARG A 151 19.79 18.43 -21.40
CA ARG A 151 20.55 18.14 -22.61
C ARG A 151 20.92 16.65 -22.59
N VAL A 152 20.21 15.86 -23.40
CA VAL A 152 20.61 14.49 -23.72
C VAL A 152 22.00 14.56 -24.36
N GLN A 153 23.00 13.99 -23.69
CA GLN A 153 24.36 13.96 -24.21
C GLN A 153 24.43 13.05 -25.44
N PRO A 154 25.03 13.50 -26.55
CA PRO A 154 25.15 12.69 -27.74
C PRO A 154 26.14 11.54 -27.52
N VAL A 155 25.79 10.33 -27.96
CA VAL A 155 26.62 9.12 -27.88
C VAL A 155 27.26 8.85 -29.24
N CYS A 156 28.54 8.43 -29.26
CA CYS A 156 29.26 8.14 -30.50
C CYS A 156 28.70 6.88 -31.17
N PRO A 157 28.37 6.89 -32.47
CA PRO A 157 27.83 5.71 -33.15
C PRO A 157 28.86 4.59 -33.36
N ASN A 158 30.16 4.89 -33.27
CA ASN A 158 31.22 3.91 -33.58
C ASN A 158 31.72 3.15 -32.34
N CYS A 159 31.81 3.81 -31.18
CA CYS A 159 32.28 3.18 -29.94
C CYS A 159 31.32 3.32 -28.76
N PHE A 160 30.13 3.90 -28.96
CA PHE A 160 29.07 4.07 -27.95
C PHE A 160 29.49 4.81 -26.67
N MET A 161 30.63 5.51 -26.67
CA MET A 161 30.99 6.42 -25.58
C MET A 161 30.33 7.80 -25.72
N LEU A 162 30.09 8.46 -24.59
CA LEU A 162 29.54 9.81 -24.53
C LEU A 162 30.47 10.79 -25.24
N MET A 163 29.93 11.54 -26.21
CA MET A 163 30.71 12.50 -26.97
C MET A 163 30.78 13.84 -26.26
N ALA A 164 31.92 14.50 -26.45
CA ALA A 164 32.03 15.92 -26.14
C ALA A 164 31.08 16.73 -27.04
N LEU A 165 30.65 17.88 -26.53
CA LEU A 165 29.80 18.85 -27.26
C LEU A 165 30.44 19.38 -28.56
N SER A 166 31.74 19.14 -28.76
CA SER A 166 32.48 19.49 -29.98
C SER A 166 32.16 18.60 -31.18
N GLY A 167 31.45 17.48 -30.99
CA GLY A 167 31.08 16.56 -32.08
C GLY A 167 32.19 15.64 -32.56
N VAL A 168 33.37 15.65 -31.91
CA VAL A 168 34.50 14.76 -32.22
C VAL A 168 34.69 13.77 -31.08
N CYS A 169 34.73 12.47 -31.40
CA CYS A 169 34.99 11.41 -30.43
C CYS A 169 36.50 11.25 -30.23
N GLY A 170 37.00 11.51 -29.01
CA GLY A 170 38.42 11.37 -28.68
C GLY A 170 38.96 9.93 -28.67
N ASN A 171 38.10 8.92 -28.84
CA ASN A 171 38.49 7.50 -28.87
C ASN A 171 38.42 6.88 -30.28
N CYS A 172 37.86 7.59 -31.26
CA CYS A 172 37.73 7.12 -32.65
C CYS A 172 38.38 8.08 -33.66
N SER A 173 39.25 8.97 -33.18
CA SER A 173 40.10 9.83 -34.01
C SER A 173 41.20 9.04 -34.70
#